data_AF-A0A672YCT9-F1
#
_entry.id   AF-A0A672YCT9-F1
#
_cell.length_a   1.000
_cell.length_b   1.000
_cell.length_c   1.000
_cell.angle_alpha   90.00
_cell.angle_beta   90.00
_cell.angle_gamma   90.00
#
_symmetry.space_group_name_H-M   'P 1'
#
loop_
_entity.id
_entity.type
_entity.pdbx_description
1 polymer ?
#
loop_
_entity_poly.entity_id
_entity_poly.type
_entity_poly.pdbx_seq_one_letter_code
_entity_poly.pdbx_strand_id
1 'polypeptide(L)'
;MSWLSPVQWAKWTWSAVTGGATEEGQTTDEHHGGHATDEEKLASSVGVKPDMDQSSEWKKLVDLMHIVSVVHTVKGVNGGSESSLFLLWFPCFFSQECEDPSKLKEKSGTSGMQKTGSQVLDSICISEAEKQAVLTLIKEEIITKEVEANDWKKKYEGGRQELNEMRKIVAEYEKTIAQMIEDEQRNNLSSQKALHAVTVEKEAALADLNSVERSLSDVFRRYENMKSTLEGFKKNEEVLKKCAQEYLARVKQEEQRYQTLKLHAEEKLDKANEEIAQVRAKASSENMALTASLRKEQMKVESLEQALQQKNQEMEELTKICDELIAKLGKID
;
A
#
# COMPACT_ATOMS: atom_id res chain seq x y z
N MET A 1 -17.31 -51.79 -7.60
CA MET A 1 -17.00 -50.36 -7.41
C MET A 1 -15.53 -50.27 -7.07
N SER A 2 -14.72 -49.73 -7.99
CA SER A 2 -13.28 -49.56 -7.80
C SER A 2 -13.07 -48.43 -6.79
N TRP A 3 -12.50 -48.75 -5.63
CA TRP A 3 -12.12 -47.75 -4.64
C TRP A 3 -10.89 -47.02 -5.18
N LEU A 4 -10.94 -45.68 -5.19
CA LEU A 4 -9.79 -44.85 -5.57
C LEU A 4 -8.59 -45.23 -4.69
N SER A 5 -7.40 -45.33 -5.31
CA SER A 5 -6.14 -45.45 -4.56
C SER A 5 -6.05 -44.30 -3.54
N PRO A 6 -5.47 -44.51 -2.34
CA PRO A 6 -5.32 -43.48 -1.31
C PRO A 6 -4.74 -42.16 -1.85
N VAL A 7 -3.83 -42.24 -2.83
CA VAL A 7 -3.23 -41.07 -3.50
C VAL A 7 -4.25 -40.34 -4.39
N GLN A 8 -5.10 -41.08 -5.09
CA GLN A 8 -6.16 -40.51 -5.93
C GLN A 8 -7.27 -39.87 -5.08
N TRP A 9 -7.58 -40.47 -3.92
CA TRP A 9 -8.52 -39.90 -2.97
C TRP A 9 -7.96 -38.60 -2.35
N ALA A 10 -6.68 -38.58 -1.98
CA ALA A 10 -5.99 -37.38 -1.50
C ALA A 10 -5.93 -36.28 -2.58
N LYS A 11 -5.64 -36.64 -3.84
CA LYS A 11 -5.60 -35.67 -4.94
C LYS A 11 -6.98 -35.09 -5.26
N TRP A 12 -8.01 -35.92 -5.23
CA TRP A 12 -9.39 -35.49 -5.43
C TRP A 12 -9.89 -34.59 -4.29
N THR A 13 -9.65 -34.97 -3.03
CA THR A 13 -10.03 -34.16 -1.87
C THR A 13 -9.29 -32.83 -1.82
N TRP A 14 -8.01 -32.80 -2.17
CA TRP A 14 -7.25 -31.55 -2.28
C TRP A 14 -7.80 -30.65 -3.40
N SER A 15 -8.08 -31.22 -4.59
CA SER A 15 -8.66 -30.49 -5.72
C SER A 15 -10.08 -29.96 -5.43
N ALA A 16 -10.86 -30.67 -4.61
CA ALA A 16 -12.17 -30.22 -4.14
C ALA A 16 -12.07 -29.12 -3.07
N VAL A 17 -11.05 -29.16 -2.21
CA VAL A 17 -10.82 -28.18 -1.13
C VAL A 17 -10.22 -26.87 -1.66
N THR A 18 -9.35 -26.91 -2.67
CA THR A 18 -8.69 -25.71 -3.20
C THR A 18 -9.38 -25.12 -4.42
N GLY A 19 -10.43 -25.77 -4.95
CA GLY A 19 -11.07 -25.37 -6.19
C GLY A 19 -10.09 -25.52 -7.36
N GLY A 20 -9.96 -26.72 -7.90
CA GLY A 20 -9.09 -26.97 -9.05
C GLY A 20 -9.33 -25.96 -10.19
N ALA A 21 -8.32 -25.17 -10.50
CA ALA A 21 -8.20 -24.50 -11.79
C ALA A 21 -8.03 -25.59 -12.84
N THR A 22 -9.13 -25.98 -13.47
CA THR A 22 -9.12 -26.74 -14.71
C THR A 22 -8.55 -25.83 -15.80
N GLU A 23 -7.39 -26.20 -16.33
CA GLU A 23 -6.98 -25.80 -17.68
C GLU A 23 -8.04 -26.34 -18.66
N GLU A 24 -8.99 -25.49 -19.04
CA GLU A 24 -9.82 -25.71 -20.21
C GLU A 24 -9.47 -24.62 -21.24
N GLY A 25 -8.80 -25.05 -22.31
CA GLY A 25 -8.84 -24.33 -23.56
C GLY A 25 -10.17 -24.59 -24.24
N GLN A 26 -10.85 -23.53 -24.68
CA GLN A 26 -11.69 -23.59 -25.88
C GLN A 26 -11.92 -22.20 -26.49
N THR A 27 -11.53 -22.11 -27.76
CA THR A 27 -12.30 -21.60 -28.91
C THR A 27 -13.19 -20.37 -28.73
N THR A 28 -12.86 -19.37 -29.55
CA THR A 28 -13.72 -18.32 -30.11
C THR A 28 -15.18 -18.75 -30.33
N ASP A 29 -16.13 -17.95 -29.84
CA ASP A 29 -17.29 -17.56 -30.65
C ASP A 29 -17.89 -16.22 -30.19
N GLU A 30 -18.21 -15.37 -31.17
CA GLU A 30 -18.86 -14.08 -31.01
C GLU A 30 -20.39 -14.24 -31.02
N HIS A 31 -21.11 -13.52 -30.13
CA HIS A 31 -22.08 -12.46 -30.51
C HIS A 31 -23.08 -12.07 -29.40
N HIS A 32 -23.15 -10.75 -29.19
CA HIS A 32 -24.32 -9.89 -28.90
C HIS A 32 -25.11 -9.99 -27.59
N GLY A 33 -25.20 -8.85 -26.90
CA GLY A 33 -26.36 -8.49 -26.08
C GLY A 33 -26.03 -7.51 -24.95
N GLY A 34 -26.14 -6.20 -25.23
CA GLY A 34 -25.75 -5.14 -24.30
C GLY A 34 -26.69 -4.93 -23.11
N HIS A 35 -26.12 -4.42 -22.02
CA HIS A 35 -26.80 -3.55 -21.06
C HIS A 35 -25.72 -2.85 -20.19
N ALA A 36 -25.25 -1.68 -20.61
CA ALA A 36 -24.42 -0.81 -19.78
C ALA A 36 -25.26 0.42 -19.44
N THR A 37 -25.63 0.54 -18.17
CA THR A 37 -26.28 1.71 -17.59
C THR A 37 -25.30 2.87 -17.55
N ASP A 38 -25.75 4.01 -18.09
CA ASP A 38 -25.21 5.35 -17.85
C ASP A 38 -25.01 5.58 -16.35
N GLU A 39 -23.79 5.89 -15.94
CA GLU A 39 -23.52 6.86 -14.88
C GLU A 39 -22.03 7.27 -14.94
N GLU A 40 -21.78 8.58 -14.78
CA GLU A 40 -20.49 9.27 -14.79
C GLU A 40 -19.98 9.89 -16.12
N LYS A 41 -20.85 10.72 -16.72
CA LYS A 41 -20.40 12.03 -17.26
C LYS A 41 -20.38 13.07 -16.14
N LEU A 42 -19.28 13.23 -15.41
CA LEU A 42 -18.90 14.49 -14.73
C LEU A 42 -17.40 14.54 -14.44
N ALA A 43 -16.58 14.79 -15.46
CA ALA A 43 -15.30 15.50 -15.32
C ALA A 43 -14.88 16.04 -16.69
N SER A 44 -15.59 17.07 -17.16
CA SER A 44 -15.09 17.91 -18.25
C SER A 44 -14.00 18.83 -17.73
N SER A 45 -12.92 18.88 -18.51
CA SER A 45 -12.08 20.05 -18.80
C SER A 45 -11.38 20.76 -17.64
N VAL A 46 -10.05 20.66 -17.59
CA VAL A 46 -9.11 21.67 -18.10
C VAL A 46 -7.73 21.01 -18.15
N GLY A 47 -7.17 20.84 -19.34
CA GLY A 47 -5.84 20.28 -19.54
C GLY A 47 -5.30 20.75 -20.88
N VAL A 48 -4.67 21.91 -20.83
CA VAL A 48 -4.07 22.65 -21.95
C VAL A 48 -3.12 21.77 -22.76
N LYS A 49 -3.19 21.85 -24.09
CA LYS A 49 -2.19 21.30 -25.03
C LYS A 49 -0.79 21.80 -24.65
N PRO A 50 0.26 20.97 -24.60
CA PRO A 50 1.62 21.50 -24.56
C PRO A 50 1.95 22.04 -25.95
N ASP A 51 2.23 23.33 -26.00
CA ASP A 51 2.74 24.04 -27.16
C ASP A 51 4.15 23.53 -27.48
N MET A 52 4.36 23.06 -28.71
CA MET A 52 5.66 22.63 -29.22
C MET A 52 6.48 23.86 -29.63
N ASP A 53 7.09 24.54 -28.67
CA ASP A 53 8.18 25.49 -29.01
C ASP A 53 9.30 25.64 -27.96
N GLN A 54 9.26 24.90 -26.85
CA GLN A 54 10.35 24.93 -25.85
C GLN A 54 11.54 24.00 -26.19
N SER A 55 11.37 23.04 -27.12
CA SER A 55 12.43 22.08 -27.47
C SER A 55 13.68 22.76 -28.07
N SER A 56 13.50 23.94 -28.67
CA SER A 56 14.55 24.76 -29.28
C SER A 56 15.43 25.49 -28.25
N GLU A 57 14.89 25.85 -27.09
CA GLU A 57 15.61 26.58 -26.04
C GLU A 57 16.40 25.65 -25.12
N TRP A 58 15.84 24.49 -24.78
CA TRP A 58 16.55 23.47 -23.99
C TRP A 58 17.75 22.88 -24.73
N LYS A 59 17.70 22.82 -26.07
CA LYS A 59 18.83 22.36 -26.90
C LYS A 59 20.00 23.36 -26.89
N LYS A 60 19.70 24.67 -26.87
CA LYS A 60 20.71 25.72 -26.73
C LYS A 60 21.38 25.70 -25.34
N LEU A 61 20.64 25.37 -24.28
CA LEU A 61 21.18 25.25 -22.93
C LEU A 61 22.07 24.01 -22.74
N VAL A 62 21.72 22.87 -23.36
CA VAL A 62 22.55 21.65 -23.33
C VAL A 62 23.82 21.82 -24.17
N ASP A 63 23.75 22.50 -25.32
CA ASP A 63 24.93 22.81 -26.13
C ASP A 63 25.84 23.85 -25.44
N LEU A 64 25.28 24.83 -24.72
CA LEU A 64 26.05 25.79 -23.91
C LEU A 64 26.73 25.09 -22.73
N MET A 65 26.08 24.10 -22.11
CA MET A 65 26.65 23.27 -21.04
C MET A 65 27.78 22.36 -21.56
N HIS A 66 27.64 21.80 -22.76
CA HIS A 66 28.71 21.01 -23.39
C HIS A 66 29.91 21.86 -23.81
N ILE A 67 29.69 23.10 -24.28
CA ILE A 67 30.78 24.04 -24.58
C ILE A 67 31.51 24.43 -23.28
N VAL A 68 30.80 24.65 -22.17
CA VAL A 68 31.41 24.94 -20.86
C VAL A 68 32.16 23.73 -20.28
N SER A 69 31.66 22.51 -20.48
CA SER A 69 32.36 21.27 -20.10
C SER A 69 33.60 20.99 -20.96
N VAL A 70 33.56 21.26 -22.26
CA VAL A 70 34.73 21.13 -23.15
C VAL A 70 35.78 22.19 -22.82
N VAL A 71 35.39 23.42 -22.47
CA VAL A 71 36.32 24.46 -22.01
C VAL A 71 36.94 24.12 -20.64
N HIS A 72 36.21 23.47 -19.73
CA HIS A 72 36.77 22.96 -18.47
C HIS A 72 37.67 21.74 -18.66
N THR A 73 37.34 20.85 -19.60
CA THR A 73 38.08 19.58 -19.80
C THR A 73 39.35 19.77 -20.64
N VAL A 74 39.39 20.75 -21.55
CA VAL A 74 40.61 21.11 -22.31
C VAL A 74 41.64 21.85 -21.43
N LYS A 75 41.24 22.38 -20.27
CA LYS A 75 42.14 22.94 -19.24
C LYS A 75 42.65 21.92 -18.21
N GLY A 76 42.33 20.63 -18.39
CA GLY A 76 42.65 19.54 -17.47
C GLY A 76 44.00 18.83 -17.68
N VAL A 77 44.85 19.28 -18.61
CA VAL A 77 46.20 18.72 -18.80
C VAL A 77 47.23 19.83 -18.74
N ASN A 78 47.50 20.30 -17.53
CA ASN A 78 48.84 20.53 -16.98
C ASN A 78 48.69 21.26 -15.64
N GLY A 79 49.21 20.63 -14.59
CA GLY A 79 49.20 21.17 -13.24
C GLY A 79 49.93 22.51 -13.15
N GLY A 80 49.30 23.46 -12.48
CA GLY A 80 49.86 24.77 -12.19
C GLY A 80 48.79 25.67 -11.60
N SER A 81 48.98 26.07 -10.35
CA SER A 81 48.11 26.95 -9.57
C SER A 81 47.84 28.29 -10.28
N GLU A 82 46.59 28.56 -10.68
CA GLU A 82 46.23 29.88 -11.24
C GLU A 82 44.96 30.50 -10.63
N SER A 83 44.49 30.03 -9.48
CA SER A 83 43.45 30.76 -8.72
C SER A 83 44.03 31.85 -7.81
N SER A 84 45.35 32.06 -7.81
CA SER A 84 46.03 33.09 -7.02
C SER A 84 46.48 34.32 -7.84
N LEU A 85 46.35 34.31 -9.17
CA LEU A 85 46.91 35.37 -10.03
C LEU A 85 45.91 36.47 -10.43
N PHE A 86 44.60 36.25 -10.29
CA PHE A 86 43.61 37.28 -10.66
C PHE A 86 43.31 38.28 -9.52
N LEU A 87 43.53 37.88 -8.25
CA LEU A 87 43.35 38.75 -7.08
C LEU A 87 44.63 39.47 -6.64
N LEU A 88 45.79 39.16 -7.23
CA LEU A 88 47.05 39.87 -6.98
C LEU A 88 47.36 40.99 -7.99
N TRP A 89 46.59 41.11 -9.09
CA TRP A 89 46.85 42.15 -10.11
C TRP A 89 46.10 43.46 -9.86
N PHE A 90 44.99 43.47 -9.12
CA PHE A 90 44.26 44.73 -8.87
C PHE A 90 44.86 45.64 -7.78
N PRO A 91 45.50 45.14 -6.70
CA PRO A 91 46.15 46.03 -5.72
C PRO A 91 47.50 46.60 -6.20
N CYS A 92 48.12 46.04 -7.25
CA CYS A 92 49.46 46.42 -7.67
C CYS A 92 49.51 47.64 -8.61
N PHE A 93 48.38 48.04 -9.22
CA PHE A 93 48.35 49.19 -10.15
C PHE A 93 48.09 50.54 -9.46
N PHE A 94 47.71 50.56 -8.17
CA PHE A 94 47.31 51.79 -7.47
C PHE A 94 48.07 52.05 -6.15
N SER A 95 49.17 51.34 -5.90
CA SER A 95 50.05 51.57 -4.74
C SER A 95 51.52 51.86 -5.11
N GLN A 96 51.80 52.14 -6.39
CA GLN A 96 53.11 52.64 -6.80
C GLN A 96 53.14 54.16 -6.67
N GLU A 97 53.54 54.61 -5.49
CA GLU A 97 54.22 55.88 -5.21
C GLU A 97 53.79 57.09 -6.06
N CYS A 98 52.78 57.84 -5.60
CA CYS A 98 52.91 59.29 -5.65
C CYS A 98 53.98 59.67 -4.63
N GLU A 99 55.25 59.53 -5.02
CA GLU A 99 56.35 60.16 -4.32
C GLU A 99 56.19 61.68 -4.49
N ASP A 100 56.04 62.35 -3.37
CA ASP A 100 55.86 63.79 -3.23
C ASP A 100 57.21 64.49 -3.47
N PRO A 101 57.43 65.25 -4.57
CA PRO A 101 58.67 65.98 -4.77
C PRO A 101 58.58 67.33 -4.06
N SER A 102 58.31 67.32 -2.75
CA SER A 102 58.26 68.55 -1.95
C SER A 102 58.87 68.37 -0.55
N LYS A 103 60.11 67.88 -0.51
CA LYS A 103 61.01 68.00 0.64
C LYS A 103 62.34 68.65 0.23
N LEU A 104 62.34 69.98 0.20
CA LEU A 104 63.55 70.79 0.41
C LEU A 104 64.16 70.41 1.77
N LYS A 105 65.43 69.99 1.76
CA LYS A 105 66.28 69.95 2.95
C LYS A 105 67.49 70.84 2.70
N GLU A 106 67.39 72.05 3.22
CA GLU A 106 68.55 72.89 3.50
C GLU A 106 69.55 72.11 4.38
N LYS A 107 70.81 72.10 3.96
CA LYS A 107 71.95 72.01 4.88
C LYS A 107 73.00 73.00 4.41
N SER A 108 73.06 74.09 5.16
CA SER A 108 74.11 75.08 5.20
C SER A 108 75.44 74.45 5.67
N GLY A 109 76.54 74.91 5.08
CA GLY A 109 77.89 74.42 5.36
C GLY A 109 78.97 75.11 4.52
N THR A 110 79.10 76.41 4.72
CA THR A 110 80.29 77.28 4.61
C THR A 110 81.54 76.78 3.86
N SER A 111 81.96 77.52 2.82
CA SER A 111 83.31 78.12 2.65
C SER A 111 83.76 78.14 1.18
N GLY A 112 84.16 79.30 0.67
CA GLY A 112 84.79 79.43 -0.65
C GLY A 112 84.30 80.62 -1.48
N MET A 113 84.43 81.83 -0.94
CA MET A 113 84.18 83.08 -1.64
C MET A 113 85.27 83.31 -2.71
N GLN A 114 84.92 83.23 -4.00
CA GLN A 114 85.68 83.88 -5.08
C GLN A 114 84.70 84.66 -5.97
N LYS A 115 84.38 85.87 -5.51
CA LYS A 115 84.00 86.98 -6.39
C LYS A 115 85.29 87.46 -7.05
N THR A 116 85.54 87.05 -8.30
CA THR A 116 86.36 87.88 -9.19
C THR A 116 85.50 89.08 -9.56
N GLY A 117 85.69 90.14 -8.77
CA GLY A 117 85.06 91.43 -9.01
C GLY A 117 85.40 91.93 -10.40
N SER A 118 84.34 92.39 -11.07
CA SER A 118 84.38 93.37 -12.14
C SER A 118 85.50 94.39 -11.90
N GLN A 119 86.53 94.34 -12.75
CA GLN A 119 87.35 95.50 -13.06
C GLN A 119 86.89 95.91 -14.46
N VAL A 120 86.46 97.17 -14.62
CA VAL A 120 85.82 97.77 -15.81
C VAL A 120 84.28 97.71 -15.80
N LEU A 121 83.64 98.34 -14.80
CA LEU A 121 82.37 99.08 -14.95
C LEU A 121 82.24 100.11 -13.79
N ASP A 122 83.27 100.92 -13.55
CA ASP A 122 83.26 101.98 -12.52
C ASP A 122 83.33 103.39 -13.15
N SER A 123 82.69 103.54 -14.32
CA SER A 123 82.58 104.82 -15.04
C SER A 123 81.18 105.04 -15.61
N ILE A 124 80.15 104.74 -14.81
CA ILE A 124 78.79 105.30 -14.97
C ILE A 124 78.41 105.86 -13.59
N CYS A 125 78.36 107.18 -13.45
CA CYS A 125 77.86 107.84 -12.23
C CYS A 125 76.36 107.53 -12.09
N ILE A 126 76.03 106.56 -11.23
CA ILE A 126 74.67 106.30 -10.77
C ILE A 126 74.54 106.99 -9.39
N SER A 127 73.56 107.89 -9.22
CA SER A 127 73.32 108.66 -7.99
C SER A 127 72.90 107.77 -6.80
N GLU A 128 73.19 108.15 -5.54
CA GLU A 128 72.70 107.44 -4.33
C GLU A 128 71.17 107.26 -4.35
N ALA A 129 70.46 108.23 -4.95
CA ALA A 129 69.02 108.15 -5.17
C ALA A 129 68.61 107.04 -6.16
N GLU A 130 69.43 106.79 -7.19
CA GLU A 130 69.18 105.75 -8.20
C GLU A 130 69.46 104.36 -7.63
N LYS A 131 70.47 104.20 -6.75
CA LYS A 131 70.70 102.97 -5.99
C LYS A 131 69.53 102.64 -5.05
N GLN A 132 68.98 103.66 -4.37
CA GLN A 132 67.81 103.49 -3.51
C GLN A 132 66.55 103.15 -4.32
N ALA A 133 66.36 103.75 -5.50
CA ALA A 133 65.26 103.43 -6.41
C ALA A 133 65.33 101.97 -6.92
N VAL A 134 66.53 101.48 -7.28
CA VAL A 134 66.73 100.08 -7.69
C VAL A 134 66.43 99.11 -6.55
N LEU A 135 66.84 99.42 -5.31
CA LEU A 135 66.52 98.58 -4.15
C LEU A 135 65.01 98.53 -3.84
N THR A 136 64.30 99.65 -4.02
CA THR A 136 62.84 99.69 -3.85
C THR A 136 62.13 98.86 -4.92
N LEU A 137 62.53 98.98 -6.19
CA LEU A 137 62.00 98.16 -7.28
C LEU A 137 62.25 96.66 -7.08
N ILE A 138 63.45 96.27 -6.62
CA ILE A 138 63.75 94.87 -6.29
C ILE A 138 62.85 94.38 -5.14
N LYS A 139 62.62 95.21 -4.11
CA LYS A 139 61.73 94.86 -3.00
C LYS A 139 60.27 94.72 -3.45
N GLU A 140 59.78 95.62 -4.29
CA GLU A 140 58.44 95.58 -4.87
C GLU A 140 58.24 94.36 -5.78
N GLU A 141 59.24 94.01 -6.60
CA GLU A 141 59.24 92.81 -7.43
C GLU A 141 59.25 91.54 -6.57
N ILE A 142 60.05 91.49 -5.49
CA ILE A 142 60.04 90.38 -4.53
C ILE A 142 58.66 90.23 -3.89
N ILE A 143 58.05 91.33 -3.41
CA ILE A 143 56.71 91.30 -2.81
C ILE A 143 55.67 90.84 -3.84
N THR A 144 55.77 91.29 -5.09
CA THR A 144 54.86 90.87 -6.16
C THR A 144 55.02 89.38 -6.46
N LYS A 145 56.26 88.88 -6.57
CA LYS A 145 56.56 87.46 -6.75
C LYS A 145 56.13 86.61 -5.56
N GLU A 146 56.23 87.13 -4.34
CA GLU A 146 55.76 86.50 -3.11
C GLU A 146 54.22 86.38 -3.10
N VAL A 147 53.50 87.42 -3.52
CA VAL A 147 52.03 87.40 -3.64
C VAL A 147 51.59 86.43 -4.73
N GLU A 148 52.21 86.47 -5.92
CA GLU A 148 51.93 85.51 -7.00
C GLU A 148 52.18 84.06 -6.56
N ALA A 149 53.30 83.79 -5.88
CA ALA A 149 53.62 82.47 -5.35
C ALA A 149 52.59 82.00 -4.31
N ASN A 150 52.16 82.90 -3.42
CA ASN A 150 51.12 82.60 -2.43
C ASN A 150 49.75 82.38 -3.06
N ASP A 151 49.39 83.11 -4.12
CA ASP A 151 48.15 82.91 -4.87
C ASP A 151 48.15 81.55 -5.59
N TRP A 152 49.26 81.16 -6.22
CA TRP A 152 49.41 79.84 -6.83
C TRP A 152 49.36 78.73 -5.79
N LYS A 153 50.00 78.93 -4.63
CA LYS A 153 49.92 77.99 -3.50
C LYS A 153 48.49 77.79 -3.03
N LYS A 154 47.72 78.87 -2.85
CA LYS A 154 46.31 78.80 -2.45
C LYS A 154 45.43 78.09 -3.49
N LYS A 155 45.63 78.36 -4.79
CA LYS A 155 44.91 77.67 -5.88
C LYS A 155 45.26 76.17 -5.92
N TYR A 156 46.53 75.83 -5.75
CA TYR A 156 46.99 74.44 -5.67
C TYR A 156 46.39 73.73 -4.46
N GLU A 157 46.40 74.36 -3.28
CA GLU A 157 45.80 73.82 -2.06
C GLU A 157 44.28 73.61 -2.20
N GLY A 158 43.57 74.54 -2.86
CA GLY A 158 42.13 74.40 -3.17
C GLY A 158 41.85 73.21 -4.09
N GLY A 159 42.55 73.11 -5.22
CA GLY A 159 42.42 71.97 -6.13
C GLY A 159 42.80 70.63 -5.48
N ARG A 160 43.79 70.62 -4.56
CA ARG A 160 44.16 69.43 -3.78
C ARG A 160 43.04 69.01 -2.83
N GLN A 161 42.32 69.95 -2.22
CA GLN A 161 41.17 69.66 -1.36
C GLN A 161 40.02 69.04 -2.17
N GLU A 162 39.67 69.62 -3.32
CA GLU A 162 38.63 69.09 -4.22
C GLU A 162 38.96 67.67 -4.70
N LEU A 163 40.21 67.40 -5.09
CA LEU A 163 40.66 66.05 -5.45
C LEU A 163 40.55 65.07 -4.27
N ASN A 164 40.81 65.51 -3.05
CA ASN A 164 40.65 64.67 -1.87
C ASN A 164 39.18 64.37 -1.57
N GLU A 165 38.27 65.31 -1.80
CA GLU A 165 36.83 65.09 -1.67
C GLU A 165 36.32 64.11 -2.71
N MET A 166 36.74 64.26 -3.97
CA MET A 166 36.40 63.32 -5.04
C MET A 166 36.90 61.90 -4.72
N ARG A 167 38.14 61.76 -4.21
CA ARG A 167 38.66 60.46 -3.78
C ARG A 167 37.81 59.80 -2.70
N LYS A 168 37.29 60.56 -1.73
CA LYS A 168 36.40 60.01 -0.70
C LYS A 168 35.11 59.47 -1.32
N ILE A 169 34.51 60.22 -2.24
CA ILE A 169 33.29 59.80 -2.94
C ILE A 169 33.53 58.50 -3.73
N VAL A 170 34.63 58.43 -4.50
CA VAL A 170 35.01 57.22 -5.24
C VAL A 170 35.22 56.03 -4.32
N ALA A 171 35.93 56.21 -3.19
CA ALA A 171 36.15 55.14 -2.23
C ALA A 171 34.83 54.59 -1.63
N GLU A 172 33.84 55.46 -1.36
CA GLU A 172 32.52 55.01 -0.89
C GLU A 172 31.73 54.28 -1.99
N TYR A 173 31.84 54.69 -3.25
CA TYR A 173 31.24 53.94 -4.37
C TYR A 173 31.90 52.58 -4.58
N GLU A 174 33.22 52.50 -4.53
CA GLU A 174 33.98 51.25 -4.62
C GLU A 174 33.53 50.28 -3.52
N LYS A 175 33.40 50.77 -2.29
CA LYS A 175 32.90 50.00 -1.16
C LYS A 175 31.47 49.51 -1.39
N THR A 176 30.59 50.38 -1.90
CA THR A 176 29.19 50.03 -2.19
C THR A 176 29.10 48.94 -3.26
N ILE A 177 29.88 49.06 -4.34
CA ILE A 177 29.91 48.07 -5.42
C ILE A 177 30.47 46.72 -4.91
N ALA A 178 31.56 46.74 -4.13
CA ALA A 178 32.13 45.53 -3.53
C ALA A 178 31.09 44.83 -2.63
N GLN A 179 30.41 45.58 -1.78
CA GLN A 179 29.36 45.04 -0.91
C GLN A 179 28.21 44.42 -1.72
N MET A 180 27.75 45.08 -2.79
CA MET A 180 26.69 44.54 -3.65
C MET A 180 27.08 43.20 -4.30
N ILE A 181 28.33 43.08 -4.77
CA ILE A 181 28.83 41.83 -5.37
C ILE A 181 28.87 40.71 -4.31
N GLU A 182 29.40 40.99 -3.12
CA GLU A 182 29.45 40.02 -2.03
C GLU A 182 28.04 39.60 -1.59
N ASP A 183 27.10 40.55 -1.53
CA ASP A 183 25.71 40.28 -1.17
C ASP A 183 25.01 39.41 -2.22
N GLU A 184 25.20 39.68 -3.50
CA GLU A 184 24.66 38.87 -4.59
C GLU A 184 25.24 37.44 -4.58
N GLN A 185 26.56 37.30 -4.40
CA GLN A 185 27.21 35.99 -4.29
C GLN A 185 26.70 35.20 -3.07
N ARG A 186 26.59 35.86 -1.92
CA ARG A 186 26.07 35.25 -0.69
C ARG A 186 24.61 34.83 -0.84
N ASN A 187 23.79 35.69 -1.46
CA ASN A 187 22.40 35.41 -1.74
C ASN A 187 22.25 34.22 -2.69
N ASN A 188 23.05 34.18 -3.77
CA ASN A 188 23.07 33.07 -4.73
C ASN A 188 23.46 31.73 -4.06
N LEU A 189 24.51 31.72 -3.24
CA LEU A 189 24.90 30.52 -2.50
C LEU A 189 23.82 30.08 -1.50
N SER A 190 23.17 31.04 -0.83
CA SER A 190 22.09 30.74 0.12
C SER A 190 20.85 30.17 -0.58
N SER A 191 20.48 30.72 -1.74
CA SER A 191 19.34 30.25 -2.53
C SER A 191 19.64 28.89 -3.17
N GLN A 192 20.85 28.66 -3.66
CA GLN A 192 21.28 27.36 -4.18
C GLN A 192 21.25 26.27 -3.09
N LYS A 193 21.71 26.59 -1.88
CA LYS A 193 21.62 25.67 -0.73
C LYS A 193 20.16 25.38 -0.35
N ALA A 194 19.31 26.40 -0.31
CA ALA A 194 17.89 26.23 -0.02
C ALA A 194 17.19 25.36 -1.08
N LEU A 195 17.49 25.60 -2.37
CA LEU A 195 16.97 24.79 -3.47
C LEU A 195 17.41 23.32 -3.36
N HIS A 196 18.69 23.08 -3.07
CA HIS A 196 19.20 21.73 -2.88
C HIS A 196 18.51 21.03 -1.70
N ALA A 197 18.34 21.72 -0.56
CA ALA A 197 17.65 21.19 0.61
C ALA A 197 16.21 20.76 0.28
N VAL A 198 15.44 21.62 -0.40
CA VAL A 198 14.07 21.32 -0.83
C VAL A 198 14.03 20.18 -1.85
N THR A 199 15.04 20.07 -2.72
CA THR A 199 15.13 18.97 -3.70
C THR A 199 15.33 17.63 -3.01
N VAL A 200 16.23 17.56 -2.03
CA VAL A 200 16.47 16.34 -1.25
C VAL A 200 15.23 15.95 -0.45
N GLU A 201 14.55 16.91 0.16
CA GLU A 201 13.30 16.66 0.89
C GLU A 201 12.19 16.13 -0.05
N LYS A 202 12.06 16.72 -1.24
CA LYS A 202 11.14 16.22 -2.29
C LYS A 202 11.47 14.78 -2.69
N GLU A 203 12.74 14.46 -2.92
CA GLU A 203 13.16 13.11 -3.28
C GLU A 203 12.87 12.09 -2.17
N ALA A 204 13.09 12.47 -0.91
CA ALA A 204 12.74 11.64 0.25
C ALA A 204 11.22 11.39 0.31
N ALA A 205 10.40 12.45 0.18
CA ALA A 205 8.94 12.31 0.18
C ALA A 205 8.42 11.44 -0.98
N LEU A 206 9.03 11.54 -2.16
CA LEU A 206 8.72 10.67 -3.30
C LEU A 206 9.10 9.21 -3.02
N ALA A 207 10.23 8.95 -2.37
CA ALA A 207 10.64 7.60 -2.00
C ALA A 207 9.64 6.98 -0.99
N ASP A 208 9.20 7.76 -0.01
CA ASP A 208 8.20 7.35 0.97
C ASP A 208 6.84 7.07 0.32
N LEU A 209 6.39 7.94 -0.58
CA LEU A 209 5.16 7.72 -1.35
C LEU A 209 5.22 6.42 -2.15
N ASN A 210 6.31 6.20 -2.90
CA ASN A 210 6.52 4.96 -3.66
C ASN A 210 6.52 3.72 -2.74
N SER A 211 7.06 3.83 -1.53
CA SER A 211 7.04 2.75 -0.53
C SER A 211 5.61 2.42 -0.09
N VAL A 212 4.82 3.46 0.22
CA VAL A 212 3.41 3.31 0.59
C VAL A 212 2.61 2.67 -0.54
N GLU A 213 2.76 3.15 -1.78
CA GLU A 213 2.07 2.61 -2.96
C GLU A 213 2.38 1.11 -3.17
N ARG A 214 3.64 0.70 -3.01
CA ARG A 214 4.03 -0.72 -3.07
C ARG A 214 3.39 -1.54 -1.95
N SER A 215 3.40 -1.03 -0.72
CA SER A 215 2.79 -1.73 0.43
C SER A 215 1.27 -1.88 0.26
N LEU A 216 0.61 -0.85 -0.27
CA LEU A 216 -0.82 -0.86 -0.56
C LEU A 216 -1.16 -1.89 -1.63
N SER A 217 -0.36 -1.95 -2.70
CA SER A 217 -0.50 -2.96 -3.76
C SER A 217 -0.39 -4.39 -3.22
N ASP A 218 0.54 -4.65 -2.29
CA ASP A 218 0.66 -5.97 -1.66
C ASP A 218 -0.54 -6.29 -0.76
N VAL A 219 -1.06 -5.32 0.00
CA VAL A 219 -2.26 -5.50 0.81
C VAL A 219 -3.47 -5.83 -0.07
N PHE A 220 -3.67 -5.12 -1.18
CA PHE A 220 -4.76 -5.43 -2.12
C PHE A 220 -4.65 -6.84 -2.70
N ARG A 221 -3.44 -7.26 -3.10
CA ARG A 221 -3.20 -8.62 -3.60
C ARG A 221 -3.52 -9.68 -2.54
N ARG A 222 -3.10 -9.48 -1.28
CA ARG A 222 -3.42 -10.39 -0.17
C ARG A 222 -4.91 -10.43 0.12
N TYR A 223 -5.58 -9.29 0.04
CA TYR A 223 -7.02 -9.19 0.22
C TYR A 223 -7.78 -9.98 -0.84
N GLU A 224 -7.46 -9.80 -2.13
CA GLU A 224 -8.13 -10.55 -3.20
C GLU A 224 -7.86 -12.06 -3.11
N ASN A 225 -6.64 -12.48 -2.73
CA ASN A 225 -6.34 -13.89 -2.47
C ASN A 225 -7.19 -14.46 -1.32
N MET A 226 -7.29 -13.73 -0.21
CA MET A 226 -8.10 -14.15 0.93
C MET A 226 -9.58 -14.20 0.57
N LYS A 227 -10.08 -13.20 -0.16
CA LYS A 227 -11.45 -13.15 -0.67
C LYS A 227 -11.77 -14.36 -1.55
N SER A 228 -10.89 -14.69 -2.51
CA SER A 228 -11.02 -15.90 -3.33
C SER A 228 -11.07 -17.18 -2.48
N THR A 229 -10.21 -17.28 -1.46
CA THR A 229 -10.21 -18.43 -0.53
C THR A 229 -11.53 -18.52 0.25
N LEU A 230 -12.04 -17.40 0.76
CA LEU A 230 -13.32 -17.34 1.48
C LEU A 230 -14.50 -17.71 0.59
N GLU A 231 -14.50 -17.28 -0.67
CA GLU A 231 -15.50 -17.69 -1.66
C GLU A 231 -15.46 -19.21 -1.91
N GLY A 232 -14.26 -19.80 -1.95
CA GLY A 232 -14.08 -21.25 -2.01
C GLY A 232 -14.67 -21.97 -0.80
N PHE A 233 -14.39 -21.48 0.42
CA PHE A 233 -14.98 -22.04 1.64
C PHE A 233 -16.50 -21.92 1.69
N LYS A 234 -17.09 -20.81 1.22
CA LYS A 234 -18.55 -20.65 1.12
C LYS A 234 -19.17 -21.69 0.19
N LYS A 235 -18.61 -21.90 -1.00
CA LYS A 235 -19.07 -22.93 -1.93
C LYS A 235 -18.95 -24.33 -1.33
N ASN A 236 -17.86 -24.63 -0.63
CA ASN A 236 -17.68 -25.92 0.05
C ASN A 236 -18.72 -26.12 1.17
N GLU A 237 -18.99 -25.10 1.98
CA GLU A 237 -20.03 -25.13 3.01
C GLU A 237 -21.42 -25.42 2.41
N GLU A 238 -21.76 -24.79 1.28
CA GLU A 238 -23.03 -25.03 0.57
C GLU A 238 -23.15 -26.49 0.10
N VAL A 239 -22.09 -27.05 -0.47
CA VAL A 239 -22.05 -28.46 -0.89
C VAL A 239 -22.23 -29.39 0.31
N LEU A 240 -21.50 -29.16 1.40
CA LEU A 240 -21.62 -29.97 2.61
C LEU A 240 -23.02 -29.89 3.23
N LYS A 241 -23.63 -28.71 3.27
CA LYS A 241 -25.02 -28.53 3.72
C LYS A 241 -25.99 -29.32 2.86
N LYS A 242 -25.84 -29.27 1.54
CA LYS A 242 -26.67 -30.04 0.61
C LYS A 242 -26.52 -31.55 0.84
N CYS A 243 -25.29 -32.05 0.96
CA CYS A 243 -25.03 -33.46 1.26
C CYS A 243 -25.67 -33.90 2.59
N ALA A 244 -25.54 -33.08 3.64
CA ALA A 244 -26.17 -33.37 4.94
C ALA A 244 -27.70 -33.42 4.85
N GLN A 245 -28.32 -32.50 4.10
CA GLN A 245 -29.76 -32.47 3.86
C GLN A 245 -30.23 -33.71 3.08
N GLU A 246 -29.48 -34.14 2.07
CA GLU A 246 -29.78 -35.34 1.29
C GLU A 246 -29.72 -36.61 2.17
N TYR A 247 -28.73 -36.73 3.05
CA TYR A 247 -28.67 -37.85 4.01
C TYR A 247 -29.85 -37.84 4.98
N LEU A 248 -30.22 -36.67 5.52
CA LEU A 248 -31.37 -36.56 6.41
C LEU A 248 -32.67 -36.97 5.70
N ALA A 249 -32.85 -36.55 4.44
CA ALA A 249 -34.01 -36.93 3.64
C ALA A 249 -34.07 -38.46 3.42
N ARG A 250 -32.93 -39.09 3.10
CA ARG A 250 -32.85 -40.54 2.91
C ARG A 250 -33.15 -41.31 4.21
N VAL A 251 -32.64 -40.85 5.35
CA VAL A 251 -32.94 -41.48 6.65
C VAL A 251 -34.43 -41.41 6.95
N LYS A 252 -35.07 -40.25 6.75
CA LYS A 252 -36.51 -40.09 6.95
C LYS A 252 -37.33 -40.99 6.03
N GLN A 253 -36.92 -41.13 4.77
CA GLN A 253 -37.60 -42.00 3.81
C GLN A 253 -37.54 -43.47 4.23
N GLU A 254 -36.36 -43.96 4.65
CA GLU A 254 -36.21 -45.34 5.11
C GLU A 254 -36.91 -45.57 6.45
N GLU A 255 -36.96 -44.58 7.34
CA GLU A 255 -37.73 -44.64 8.58
C GLU A 255 -39.23 -44.79 8.32
N GLN A 256 -39.80 -44.00 7.40
CA GLN A 256 -41.19 -44.14 6.97
C GLN A 256 -41.48 -45.51 6.33
N ARG A 257 -40.54 -46.02 5.53
CA ARG A 257 -40.65 -47.34 4.92
C ARG A 257 -40.65 -48.44 5.99
N TYR A 258 -39.79 -48.35 7.00
CA TYR A 258 -39.76 -49.27 8.12
C TYR A 258 -41.07 -49.24 8.92
N GLN A 259 -41.58 -48.04 9.24
CA GLN A 259 -42.85 -47.89 9.97
C GLN A 259 -44.03 -48.54 9.22
N THR A 260 -44.14 -48.31 7.90
CA THR A 260 -45.17 -48.94 7.07
C THR A 260 -45.07 -50.47 7.10
N LEU A 261 -43.86 -51.01 6.96
CA LEU A 261 -43.65 -52.46 6.97
C LEU A 261 -43.94 -53.07 8.34
N LYS A 262 -43.54 -52.38 9.42
CA LYS A 262 -43.81 -52.77 10.79
C LYS A 262 -45.32 -52.85 11.05
N LEU A 263 -46.08 -51.80 10.72
CA LEU A 263 -47.54 -51.79 10.88
C LEU A 263 -48.20 -52.94 10.12
N HIS A 264 -47.82 -53.15 8.86
CA HIS A 264 -48.39 -54.25 8.06
C HIS A 264 -48.06 -55.65 8.62
N ALA A 265 -46.88 -55.82 9.24
CA ALA A 265 -46.52 -57.07 9.91
C ALA A 265 -47.32 -57.26 11.21
N GLU A 266 -47.49 -56.20 12.01
CA GLU A 266 -48.32 -56.18 13.22
C GLU A 266 -49.78 -56.52 12.88
N GLU A 267 -50.37 -55.88 11.87
CA GLU A 267 -51.73 -56.17 11.39
C GLU A 267 -51.91 -57.63 10.94
N LYS A 268 -50.90 -58.23 10.30
CA LYS A 268 -50.95 -59.63 9.90
C LYS A 268 -50.86 -60.59 11.09
N LEU A 269 -50.06 -60.25 12.10
CA LEU A 269 -49.98 -61.03 13.33
C LEU A 269 -51.31 -60.96 14.09
N ASP A 270 -51.92 -59.78 14.18
CA ASP A 270 -53.21 -59.60 14.84
C ASP A 270 -54.32 -60.41 14.15
N LYS A 271 -54.40 -60.36 12.81
CA LYS A 271 -55.35 -61.18 12.05
C LYS A 271 -55.16 -62.68 12.27
N ALA A 272 -53.91 -63.16 12.24
CA ALA A 272 -53.63 -64.57 12.50
C ALA A 272 -53.99 -64.97 13.95
N ASN A 273 -53.76 -64.08 14.92
CA ASN A 273 -54.15 -64.31 16.32
C ASN A 273 -55.68 -64.34 16.48
N GLU A 274 -56.41 -63.46 15.80
CA GLU A 274 -57.87 -63.46 15.75
C GLU A 274 -58.41 -64.76 15.13
N GLU A 275 -57.85 -65.23 14.01
CA GLU A 275 -58.20 -66.51 13.39
C GLU A 275 -57.95 -67.69 14.33
N ILE A 276 -56.80 -67.72 15.04
CA ILE A 276 -56.49 -68.75 16.04
C ILE A 276 -57.51 -68.72 17.18
N ALA A 277 -57.84 -67.53 17.70
CA ALA A 277 -58.84 -67.38 18.75
C ALA A 277 -60.22 -67.86 18.29
N GLN A 278 -60.62 -67.54 17.06
CA GLN A 278 -61.87 -67.98 16.46
C GLN A 278 -61.93 -69.51 16.32
N VAL A 279 -60.87 -70.13 15.79
CA VAL A 279 -60.79 -71.60 15.66
C VAL A 279 -60.87 -72.28 17.03
N ARG A 280 -60.16 -71.76 18.04
CA ARG A 280 -60.22 -72.28 19.42
C ARG A 280 -61.61 -72.15 20.03
N ALA A 281 -62.26 -71.00 19.87
CA ALA A 281 -63.62 -70.79 20.36
C ALA A 281 -64.62 -71.74 19.69
N LYS A 282 -64.52 -71.91 18.36
CA LYS A 282 -65.35 -72.84 17.60
C LYS A 282 -65.15 -74.28 18.06
N ALA A 283 -63.91 -74.75 18.14
CA ALA A 283 -63.58 -76.09 18.61
C ALA A 283 -64.07 -76.33 20.06
N SER A 284 -63.95 -75.32 20.94
CA SER A 284 -64.50 -75.39 22.30
C SER A 284 -66.02 -75.54 22.30
N SER A 285 -66.74 -74.80 21.45
CA SER A 285 -68.21 -74.89 21.34
C SER A 285 -68.67 -76.25 20.78
N GLU A 286 -67.98 -76.77 19.77
CA GLU A 286 -68.24 -78.09 19.19
C GLU A 286 -67.96 -79.20 20.21
N ASN A 287 -66.85 -79.11 20.96
CA ASN A 287 -66.52 -80.07 22.00
C ASN A 287 -67.56 -80.07 23.13
N MET A 288 -68.06 -78.90 23.55
CA MET A 288 -69.18 -78.83 24.51
C MET A 288 -70.45 -79.50 23.97
N ALA A 289 -70.80 -79.26 22.70
CA ALA A 289 -71.97 -79.88 22.07
C ALA A 289 -71.83 -81.41 21.95
N LEU A 290 -70.65 -81.90 21.55
CA LEU A 290 -70.33 -83.33 21.50
C LEU A 290 -70.33 -83.97 22.89
N THR A 291 -69.75 -83.31 23.89
CA THR A 291 -69.76 -83.78 25.28
C THR A 291 -71.19 -83.89 25.83
N ALA A 292 -72.06 -82.92 25.53
CA ALA A 292 -73.47 -82.98 25.92
C ALA A 292 -74.22 -84.11 25.19
N SER A 293 -73.96 -84.31 23.90
CA SER A 293 -74.56 -85.39 23.10
C SER A 293 -74.10 -86.77 23.57
N LEU A 294 -72.81 -86.93 23.87
CA LEU A 294 -72.24 -88.15 24.44
C LEU A 294 -72.87 -88.49 25.78
N ARG A 295 -73.02 -87.51 26.69
CA ARG A 295 -73.72 -87.71 27.97
C ARG A 295 -75.16 -88.15 27.78
N LYS A 296 -75.89 -87.58 26.82
CA LYS A 296 -77.28 -87.97 26.52
C LYS A 296 -77.36 -89.43 26.07
N GLU A 297 -76.49 -89.85 25.15
CA GLU A 297 -76.47 -91.24 24.69
C GLU A 297 -75.98 -92.21 25.77
N GLN A 298 -74.99 -91.81 26.60
CA GLN A 298 -74.57 -92.59 27.78
C GLN A 298 -75.74 -92.85 28.73
N MET A 299 -76.52 -91.82 29.10
CA MET A 299 -77.71 -91.98 29.94
C MET A 299 -78.76 -92.91 29.32
N LYS A 300 -78.94 -92.87 28.00
CA LYS A 300 -79.89 -93.74 27.28
C LYS A 300 -79.43 -95.20 27.31
N VAL A 301 -78.14 -95.46 27.10
CA VAL A 301 -77.56 -96.80 27.20
C VAL A 301 -77.73 -97.34 28.61
N GLU A 302 -77.34 -96.56 29.63
CA GLU A 302 -77.52 -96.94 31.05
C GLU A 302 -78.98 -97.28 31.38
N SER A 303 -79.94 -96.47 30.90
CA SER A 303 -81.37 -96.73 31.07
C SER A 303 -81.84 -98.02 30.38
N LEU A 304 -81.37 -98.29 29.16
CA LEU A 304 -81.72 -99.51 28.43
C LEU A 304 -81.09 -100.74 29.06
N GLU A 305 -79.86 -100.66 29.55
CA GLU A 305 -79.18 -101.73 30.29
C GLU A 305 -79.93 -102.09 31.57
N GLN A 306 -80.39 -101.09 32.34
CA GLN A 306 -81.23 -101.29 33.52
C GLN A 306 -82.56 -101.98 33.17
N ALA A 307 -83.25 -101.55 32.11
CA ALA A 307 -84.49 -102.17 31.65
C ALA A 307 -84.27 -103.62 31.19
N LEU A 308 -83.16 -103.89 30.49
CA LEU A 308 -82.78 -105.23 30.06
C LEU A 308 -82.48 -106.14 31.26
N GLN A 309 -81.76 -105.64 32.27
CA GLN A 309 -81.53 -106.36 33.53
C GLN A 309 -82.84 -106.69 34.24
N GLN A 310 -83.76 -105.73 34.34
CA GLN A 310 -85.08 -105.96 34.94
C GLN A 310 -85.87 -107.03 34.17
N LYS A 311 -85.87 -106.99 32.84
CA LYS A 311 -86.54 -108.01 32.01
C LYS A 311 -85.92 -109.39 32.15
N ASN A 312 -84.59 -109.48 32.26
CA ASN A 312 -83.93 -110.75 32.54
C ASN A 312 -84.33 -111.30 33.91
N GLN A 313 -84.37 -110.45 34.94
CA GLN A 313 -84.84 -110.85 36.29
C GLN A 313 -86.29 -111.36 36.26
N GLU A 314 -87.21 -110.63 35.59
CA GLU A 314 -88.60 -111.07 35.41
C GLU A 314 -88.68 -112.42 34.66
N MET A 315 -87.85 -112.63 33.64
CA MET A 315 -87.79 -113.89 32.90
C MET A 315 -87.26 -115.04 33.76
N GLU A 316 -86.24 -114.79 34.59
CA GLU A 316 -85.72 -115.75 35.57
C GLU A 316 -86.79 -116.11 36.62
N GLU A 317 -87.54 -115.13 37.12
CA GLU A 317 -88.65 -115.35 38.05
C GLU A 317 -89.80 -116.14 37.41
N LEU A 318 -90.21 -115.79 36.19
CA LEU A 318 -91.21 -116.55 35.43
C LEU A 318 -90.75 -117.99 35.18
N THR A 319 -89.48 -118.19 34.83
CA THR A 319 -88.89 -119.53 34.64
C THR A 319 -88.95 -120.31 35.95
N LYS A 320 -88.57 -119.71 37.08
CA LYS A 320 -88.69 -120.33 38.41
C LYS A 320 -90.13 -120.74 38.73
N ILE A 321 -91.12 -119.88 38.47
CA ILE A 321 -92.54 -120.20 38.68
C ILE A 321 -92.98 -121.37 37.77
N CYS A 322 -92.57 -121.37 36.50
CA CYS A 322 -92.83 -122.46 35.57
C CYS A 322 -92.21 -123.78 36.06
N ASP A 323 -90.95 -123.77 36.49
CA ASP A 323 -90.26 -124.93 37.03
C ASP A 323 -90.92 -125.44 38.33
N GLU A 324 -91.36 -124.53 39.21
CA GLU A 324 -92.13 -124.86 40.41
C GLU A 324 -93.48 -125.51 40.07
N LEU A 325 -94.17 -125.05 39.03
CA LEU A 325 -95.42 -125.63 38.54
C LEU A 325 -95.19 -127.03 37.94
N ILE A 326 -94.15 -127.21 37.13
CA ILE A 326 -93.75 -128.51 36.58
C ILE A 326 -93.44 -129.49 37.72
N ALA A 327 -92.67 -129.05 38.72
CA ALA A 327 -92.34 -129.86 39.89
C ALA A 327 -93.57 -130.23 40.75
N LYS A 328 -94.62 -129.38 40.78
CA LYS A 328 -95.91 -129.69 41.43
C LYS A 328 -96.76 -130.67 40.62
N LEU A 329 -96.77 -130.56 39.29
CA LEU A 329 -97.51 -131.48 38.40
C LEU A 329 -96.83 -132.84 38.26
N GLY A 330 -95.50 -132.93 38.36
CA GLY A 330 -94.76 -134.20 38.38
C GLY A 330 -94.85 -135.00 39.69
N LYS A 331 -95.62 -134.53 40.68
CA LYS A 331 -95.90 -135.22 41.96
C LYS A 331 -97.34 -135.73 42.07
N ILE A 332 -98.11 -135.69 40.98
CA ILE A 332 -99.44 -136.30 40.91
C ILE A 332 -99.27 -137.66 40.22
N ASP A 333 -98.86 -138.65 41.00
CA ASP A 333 -99.08 -140.09 40.80
C ASP A 333 -99.71 -140.64 42.09
#